data_AF-A0A7X5TFM7-F1
#
_entry.id   AF-A0A7X5TFM7-F1
#
_cell.length_a   1.000
_cell.length_b   1.000
_cell.length_c   1.000
_cell.angle_alpha   90.00
_cell.angle_beta   90.00
_cell.angle_gamma   90.00
#
_symmetry.space_group_name_H-M   'P 1'
#
loop_
_entity.id
_entity.type
_entity.pdbx_description
1 polymer ?
#
loop_
_entity_poly.entity_id
_entity_poly.type
_entity_poly.pdbx_seq_one_letter_code
_entity_poly.pdbx_strand_id
1 'polypeptide(L)'
;MKILKITLLLLFLSFIYWALGDTFFNWLFPFSSAGKEQLITVEGVVPKYTKPYVSAQYISKDCLRYQLDAGMSPYKVPTYYGLDLDVKADPQTGYFQAKLPFNGGGWCKWKINQASVAVGYTDVRHLVKDAVPYTGTGLTAFINDAVQTNISEIAALNTIDFSPVIYPVLEISEKFPKSVFLQGKVDMYPFRLRLVSGAKWRITYKPKLDETKMPKITITKGKEWVEYPDGRIDLNRQTIDYWKIK
;
A
#
# COMPACT_ATOMS: atom_id res chain seq x y z
N MET A 1 -0.42 24.78 51.73
CA MET A 1 0.69 24.92 50.74
C MET A 1 0.82 23.74 49.75
N LYS A 2 0.60 22.47 50.16
CA LYS A 2 0.65 21.32 49.23
C LYS A 2 -0.42 21.35 48.12
N ILE A 3 -1.66 21.71 48.47
CA ILE A 3 -2.79 21.74 47.52
C ILE A 3 -2.55 22.79 46.42
N LEU A 4 -2.16 24.02 46.79
CA LEU A 4 -1.86 25.11 45.85
C LEU A 4 -0.76 24.73 44.84
N LYS A 5 0.29 24.02 45.29
CA LYS A 5 1.37 23.54 44.41
C LYS A 5 0.89 22.48 43.41
N ILE A 6 0.00 21.59 43.85
CA ILE A 6 -0.59 20.55 42.97
C ILE A 6 -1.51 21.20 41.93
N THR A 7 -2.33 22.17 42.32
CA THR A 7 -3.21 22.89 41.40
C THR A 7 -2.43 23.70 40.36
N LEU A 8 -1.35 24.38 40.78
CA LEU A 8 -0.49 25.14 39.87
C LEU A 8 0.23 24.22 38.86
N LEU A 9 0.67 23.05 39.32
CA LEU A 9 1.29 22.04 38.46
C LEU A 9 0.31 21.47 37.42
N LEU A 10 -0.92 21.18 37.82
CA LEU A 10 -1.98 20.71 36.91
C LEU A 10 -2.36 21.77 35.87
N LEU A 11 -2.46 23.03 36.27
CA LEU A 11 -2.71 24.15 35.35
C LEU A 11 -1.56 24.33 34.36
N PHE A 12 -0.31 24.23 34.83
CA PHE A 12 0.87 24.30 33.98
C PHE A 12 0.94 23.14 32.99
N LEU A 13 0.65 21.90 33.42
CA LEU A 13 0.56 20.74 32.54
C LEU A 13 -0.57 20.88 31.50
N SER A 14 -1.71 21.45 31.89
CA SER A 14 -2.78 21.76 30.96
C SER A 14 -2.38 22.83 29.94
N PHE A 15 -1.66 23.87 30.36
CA PHE A 15 -1.14 24.90 29.47
C PHE A 15 -0.14 24.34 28.45
N ILE A 16 0.78 23.46 28.89
CA ILE A 16 1.71 22.74 28.01
C ILE A 16 0.94 21.90 26.98
N TYR A 17 -0.10 21.18 27.41
CA TYR A 17 -0.94 20.37 26.51
C TYR A 17 -1.61 21.23 25.43
N TRP A 18 -2.16 22.38 25.81
CA TRP A 18 -2.81 23.31 24.89
C TRP A 18 -1.82 24.06 23.97
N ALA A 19 -0.63 24.40 24.47
CA ALA A 19 0.37 25.17 23.74
C ALA A 19 1.17 24.32 22.73
N LEU A 20 1.37 23.03 23.01
CA LEU A 20 2.24 22.17 22.20
C LEU A 20 1.47 21.25 21.25
N GLY A 21 0.20 20.91 21.54
CA GLY A 21 -0.70 20.21 20.62
C GLY A 21 -0.27 18.78 20.22
N ASP A 22 -1.17 18.06 19.57
CA ASP A 22 -0.95 16.65 19.17
C ASP A 22 0.26 16.46 18.26
N THR A 23 0.59 17.48 17.45
CA THR A 23 1.74 17.46 16.53
C THR A 23 3.07 17.35 17.28
N PHE A 24 3.21 18.07 18.40
CA PHE A 24 4.43 18.03 19.22
C PHE A 24 4.56 16.72 19.99
N PHE A 25 3.47 16.24 20.60
CA PHE A 25 3.51 14.98 21.34
C PHE A 25 3.68 13.77 20.40
N ASN A 26 3.12 13.79 19.20
CA ASN A 26 3.43 12.77 18.18
C ASN A 26 4.89 12.83 17.72
N TRP A 27 5.52 14.01 17.72
CA TRP A 27 6.95 14.12 17.44
C TRP A 27 7.80 13.54 18.59
N LEU A 28 7.41 13.77 19.85
CA LEU A 28 8.09 13.21 21.03
C LEU A 28 7.86 11.71 21.22
N PHE A 29 6.65 11.23 20.93
CA PHE A 29 6.22 9.85 21.05
C PHE A 29 5.65 9.37 19.72
N PRO A 30 6.53 9.17 18.72
CA PRO A 30 6.12 8.79 17.38
C PRO A 30 5.57 7.37 17.34
N PHE A 31 5.20 6.95 16.13
CA PHE A 31 4.94 5.55 15.83
C PHE A 31 6.01 4.66 16.48
N SER A 32 5.57 3.72 17.30
CA SER A 32 6.43 2.80 18.04
C SER A 32 5.69 1.49 18.27
N SER A 33 6.28 0.40 17.78
CA SER A 33 5.77 -0.97 17.91
C SER A 33 6.32 -1.71 19.13
N ALA A 34 6.84 -0.99 20.13
CA ALA A 34 7.61 -1.58 21.20
C ALA A 34 6.72 -2.33 22.23
N GLY A 35 6.92 -3.64 22.33
CA GLY A 35 6.78 -4.34 23.62
C GLY A 35 5.98 -5.65 23.63
N LYS A 36 4.80 -5.76 23.00
CA LYS A 36 3.94 -6.97 23.09
C LYS A 36 2.92 -7.08 21.94
N GLU A 37 3.38 -6.87 20.71
CA GLU A 37 2.43 -6.65 19.62
C GLU A 37 2.16 -7.91 18.80
N GLN A 38 0.87 -8.14 18.55
CA GLN A 38 0.45 -9.12 17.57
C GLN A 38 0.87 -8.61 16.18
N LEU A 39 1.56 -9.45 15.42
CA LEU A 39 2.16 -9.08 14.14
C LEU A 39 1.40 -9.75 13.00
N ILE A 40 1.24 -9.02 11.90
CA ILE A 40 0.81 -9.58 10.62
C ILE A 40 2.08 -9.93 9.85
N THR A 41 2.24 -11.21 9.53
CA THR A 41 3.36 -11.67 8.70
C THR A 41 2.99 -11.47 7.23
N VAL A 42 3.79 -10.73 6.49
CA VAL A 42 3.65 -10.60 5.03
C VAL A 42 4.79 -11.38 4.40
N GLU A 43 4.48 -12.41 3.63
CA GLU A 43 5.50 -13.27 3.03
C GLU A 43 5.11 -13.68 1.61
N GLY A 44 6.06 -14.22 0.86
CA GLY A 44 5.78 -14.54 -0.52
C GLY A 44 7.00 -14.98 -1.29
N VAL A 45 6.79 -15.16 -2.59
CA VAL A 45 7.85 -15.45 -3.56
C VAL A 45 7.65 -14.51 -4.73
N VAL A 46 8.64 -13.67 -5.02
CA VAL A 46 8.62 -12.78 -6.18
C VAL A 46 9.26 -13.44 -7.40
N PRO A 47 8.77 -13.15 -8.63
CA PRO A 47 9.40 -13.57 -9.87
C PRO A 47 10.82 -13.00 -10.06
N LYS A 48 11.59 -13.61 -10.97
CA LYS A 48 12.90 -13.08 -11.38
C LYS A 48 12.78 -11.64 -11.90
N TYR A 49 13.86 -10.86 -11.76
CA TYR A 49 13.94 -9.46 -12.19
C TYR A 49 12.96 -8.51 -11.49
N THR A 50 12.33 -8.94 -10.40
CA THR A 50 11.38 -8.14 -9.63
C THR A 50 11.78 -8.03 -8.15
N LYS A 51 11.21 -7.07 -7.44
CA LYS A 51 11.34 -6.93 -5.99
C LYS A 51 9.99 -6.73 -5.31
N PRO A 52 9.83 -7.19 -4.05
CA PRO A 52 8.63 -6.94 -3.27
C PRO A 52 8.61 -5.52 -2.72
N TYR A 53 7.41 -5.00 -2.53
CA TYR A 53 7.13 -3.76 -1.82
C TYR A 53 6.09 -4.07 -0.77
N VAL A 54 6.41 -3.87 0.51
CA VAL A 54 5.48 -4.08 1.62
C VAL A 54 5.28 -2.75 2.32
N SER A 55 4.02 -2.35 2.45
CA SER A 55 3.66 -1.11 3.13
C SER A 55 2.41 -1.29 3.97
N ALA A 56 2.19 -0.35 4.88
CA ALA A 56 1.00 -0.29 5.70
C ALA A 56 0.56 1.15 5.91
N GLN A 57 -0.74 1.33 6.05
CA GLN A 57 -1.34 2.58 6.50
C GLN A 57 -1.91 2.36 7.89
N TYR A 58 -1.59 3.25 8.81
CA TYR A 58 -2.15 3.31 10.15
C TYR A 58 -3.08 4.51 10.25
N ILE A 59 -4.13 4.38 11.06
CA ILE A 59 -5.10 5.43 11.36
C ILE A 59 -5.05 5.74 12.85
N SER A 60 -5.19 7.02 13.19
CA SER A 60 -5.42 7.49 14.55
C SER A 60 -6.78 8.16 14.66
N LYS A 61 -7.59 7.70 15.62
CA LYS A 61 -8.85 8.35 16.02
C LYS A 61 -8.63 9.32 17.19
N ASP A 62 -7.45 9.31 17.81
CA ASP A 62 -7.08 10.22 18.91
C ASP A 62 -6.45 11.51 18.36
N CYS A 63 -5.46 11.39 17.47
CA CYS A 63 -4.87 12.52 16.76
C CYS A 63 -5.75 12.88 15.57
N LEU A 64 -6.46 13.99 15.68
CA LEU A 64 -7.37 14.48 14.66
C LEU A 64 -6.76 15.69 13.93
N ARG A 65 -7.06 15.80 12.64
CA ARG A 65 -6.71 16.97 11.83
C ARG A 65 -7.96 17.76 11.49
N TYR A 66 -7.83 19.09 11.46
CA TYR A 66 -8.90 19.95 10.97
C TYR A 66 -8.96 19.93 9.44
N GLN A 67 -10.18 19.84 8.93
CA GLN A 67 -10.54 20.08 7.53
C GLN A 67 -11.69 21.08 7.51
N LEU A 68 -11.88 21.73 6.36
CA LEU A 68 -13.01 22.62 6.11
C LEU A 68 -14.03 21.87 5.26
N ASP A 69 -15.30 21.99 5.60
CA ASP A 69 -16.37 21.50 4.74
C ASP A 69 -16.62 22.48 3.57
N ALA A 70 -17.57 22.15 2.69
CA ALA A 70 -17.93 23.00 1.55
C ALA A 70 -18.46 24.39 1.97
N GLY A 71 -18.92 24.54 3.22
CA GLY A 71 -19.36 25.80 3.82
C GLY A 71 -18.26 26.53 4.59
N MET A 72 -17.00 26.12 4.46
CA MET A 72 -15.84 26.64 5.21
C MET A 72 -15.93 26.48 6.73
N SER A 73 -16.76 25.56 7.23
CA SER A 73 -16.83 25.25 8.66
C SER A 73 -15.77 24.19 9.02
N PRO A 74 -15.01 24.39 10.10
CA PRO A 74 -13.98 23.44 10.50
C PRO A 74 -14.60 22.19 11.14
N TYR A 75 -14.16 21.03 10.69
CA TYR A 75 -14.48 19.74 11.30
C TYR A 75 -13.21 18.89 11.45
N LYS A 76 -13.26 17.91 12.36
CA LYS A 76 -12.12 17.06 12.70
C LYS A 76 -12.23 15.71 12.00
N VAL A 77 -11.14 15.25 11.42
CA VAL A 77 -11.01 13.93 10.79
C VAL A 77 -9.84 13.14 11.38
N PRO A 78 -9.90 11.79 11.35
CA PRO A 78 -8.77 10.94 11.68
C PRO A 78 -7.51 11.28 10.88
N THR A 79 -6.34 11.08 11.48
CA THR A 79 -5.05 11.20 10.81
C THR A 79 -4.53 9.84 10.36
N TYR A 80 -3.62 9.84 9.40
CA TYR A 80 -3.03 8.63 8.82
C TYR A 80 -1.51 8.69 8.85
N TYR A 81 -0.88 7.53 9.02
CA TYR A 81 0.56 7.34 8.97
C TYR A 81 0.90 6.21 7.99
N GLY A 82 1.78 6.48 7.03
CA GLY A 82 2.30 5.49 6.10
C GLY A 82 3.59 4.87 6.61
N LEU A 83 3.69 3.55 6.52
CA LEU A 83 4.90 2.79 6.81
C LEU A 83 5.30 1.98 5.58
N ASP A 84 6.44 2.31 4.98
CA ASP A 84 7.04 1.53 3.91
C ASP A 84 8.24 0.76 4.47
N LEU A 85 8.29 -0.56 4.21
CA LEU A 85 9.38 -1.41 4.65
C LEU A 85 10.37 -1.67 3.50
N ASP A 86 11.67 -1.52 3.78
CA ASP A 86 12.72 -1.97 2.88
C ASP A 86 12.86 -3.50 2.97
N VAL A 87 12.07 -4.20 2.15
CA VAL A 87 12.03 -5.68 2.12
C VAL A 87 12.90 -6.19 0.99
N LYS A 88 13.79 -7.12 1.31
CA LYS A 88 14.64 -7.81 0.33
C LYS A 88 14.13 -9.23 0.13
N ALA A 89 14.09 -9.65 -1.13
CA ALA A 89 13.85 -11.04 -1.49
C ALA A 89 15.19 -11.79 -1.61
N ASP A 90 15.15 -13.07 -1.29
CA ASP A 90 16.25 -14.00 -1.54
C ASP A 90 16.55 -14.07 -3.05
N PRO A 91 17.80 -13.84 -3.50
CA PRO A 91 18.11 -13.80 -4.93
C PRO A 91 17.93 -15.13 -5.68
N GLN A 92 17.97 -16.27 -4.99
CA GLN A 92 17.87 -17.60 -5.60
C GLN A 92 16.42 -18.09 -5.64
N THR A 93 15.71 -17.91 -4.53
CA THR A 93 14.37 -18.46 -4.32
C THR A 93 13.27 -17.43 -4.54
N GLY A 94 13.59 -16.13 -4.54
CA GLY A 94 12.62 -15.04 -4.59
C GLY A 94 11.82 -14.88 -3.30
N TYR A 95 12.11 -15.66 -2.25
CA TYR A 95 11.37 -15.63 -0.99
C TYR A 95 11.60 -14.31 -0.24
N PHE A 96 10.53 -13.73 0.30
CA PHE A 96 10.62 -12.58 1.19
C PHE A 96 9.68 -12.73 2.38
N GLN A 97 10.02 -12.04 3.46
CA GLN A 97 9.19 -11.94 4.64
C GLN A 97 9.36 -10.57 5.30
N ALA A 98 8.25 -10.01 5.77
CA ALA A 98 8.17 -8.79 6.54
C ALA A 98 7.14 -8.95 7.65
N LYS A 99 7.24 -8.14 8.70
CA LYS A 99 6.29 -8.13 9.81
C LYS A 99 5.74 -6.73 10.00
N LEU A 100 4.42 -6.62 9.99
CA LEU A 100 3.71 -5.38 10.24
C LEU A 100 3.10 -5.44 11.64
N PRO A 101 3.37 -4.46 12.50
CA PRO A 101 2.73 -4.40 13.81
C PRO A 101 1.24 -4.08 13.65
N PHE A 102 0.39 -4.78 14.39
CA PHE A 102 -1.05 -4.49 14.35
C PHE A 102 -1.41 -3.18 15.04
N ASN A 103 -0.66 -2.82 16.08
CA ASN A 103 -0.74 -1.53 16.75
C ASN A 103 0.58 -0.78 16.51
N GLY A 104 0.51 0.46 16.06
CA GLY A 104 1.68 1.32 15.91
C GLY A 104 1.99 2.17 17.14
N GLY A 105 1.21 2.03 18.21
CA GLY A 105 1.43 2.71 19.49
C GLY A 105 1.57 4.23 19.36
N GLY A 106 2.50 4.80 20.13
CA GLY A 106 2.79 6.23 20.16
C GLY A 106 1.69 7.09 20.81
N TRP A 107 1.88 8.41 20.79
CA TRP A 107 0.91 9.38 21.31
C TRP A 107 -0.47 9.21 20.65
N CYS A 108 -0.45 9.05 19.34
CA CYS A 108 -1.65 8.94 18.52
C CYS A 108 -2.31 7.55 18.54
N LYS A 109 -1.80 6.59 19.33
CA LYS A 109 -2.34 5.22 19.42
C LYS A 109 -2.63 4.62 18.04
N TRP A 110 -1.65 4.69 17.16
CA TRP A 110 -1.77 4.26 15.77
C TRP A 110 -2.28 2.82 15.69
N LYS A 111 -3.28 2.58 14.83
CA LYS A 111 -3.81 1.23 14.55
C LYS A 111 -3.73 0.95 13.07
N ILE A 112 -3.36 -0.28 12.70
CA ILE A 112 -3.27 -0.62 11.29
C ILE A 112 -4.66 -0.52 10.63
N ASN A 113 -4.72 0.17 9.50
CA ASN A 113 -5.91 0.37 8.68
C ASN A 113 -5.83 -0.49 7.41
N GLN A 114 -4.65 -0.49 6.78
CA GLN A 114 -4.38 -1.22 5.54
C GLN A 114 -3.00 -1.84 5.58
N ALA A 115 -2.86 -3.02 4.98
CA ALA A 115 -1.57 -3.66 4.71
C ALA A 115 -1.50 -4.02 3.21
N SER A 116 -0.42 -3.62 2.55
CA SER A 116 -0.25 -3.78 1.11
C SER A 116 1.02 -4.55 0.81
N VAL A 117 0.92 -5.41 -0.21
CA VAL A 117 2.09 -6.08 -0.80
C VAL A 117 1.97 -6.03 -2.31
N ALA A 118 3.02 -5.55 -2.96
CA ALA A 118 3.11 -5.46 -4.41
C ALA A 118 4.46 -5.99 -4.90
N VAL A 119 4.52 -6.25 -6.20
CA VAL A 119 5.76 -6.62 -6.90
C VAL A 119 5.95 -5.68 -8.09
N GLY A 120 7.19 -5.27 -8.32
CA GLY A 120 7.58 -4.42 -9.45
C GLY A 120 8.93 -4.84 -10.01
N TYR A 121 9.17 -4.57 -11.30
CA TYR A 121 10.45 -4.86 -11.92
C TYR A 121 11.58 -4.03 -11.30
N THR A 122 12.74 -4.65 -11.15
CA THR A 122 14.01 -3.96 -10.88
C THR A 122 14.80 -3.68 -12.16
N ASP A 123 14.60 -4.52 -13.18
CA ASP A 123 15.23 -4.42 -14.49
C ASP A 123 14.28 -4.98 -15.55
N VAL A 124 14.20 -4.30 -16.70
CA VAL A 124 13.32 -4.66 -17.83
C VAL A 124 14.09 -4.72 -19.15
N ARG A 125 15.41 -4.56 -19.12
CA ARG A 125 16.26 -4.53 -20.33
C ARG A 125 16.28 -5.86 -21.08
N HIS A 126 15.96 -6.97 -20.42
CA HIS A 126 15.79 -8.28 -21.07
C HIS A 126 14.52 -8.36 -21.91
N LEU A 127 13.49 -7.57 -21.57
CA LEU A 127 12.24 -7.48 -22.33
C LEU A 127 12.37 -6.47 -23.47
N VAL A 128 12.82 -5.26 -23.12
CA VAL A 128 12.80 -4.12 -24.03
C VAL A 128 14.02 -3.24 -23.78
N LYS A 129 14.82 -3.06 -24.83
CA LYS A 129 15.97 -2.15 -24.80
C LYS A 129 15.51 -0.71 -24.51
N ASP A 130 16.29 -0.02 -23.67
CA ASP A 130 16.11 1.38 -23.27
C ASP A 130 14.79 1.68 -22.53
N ALA A 131 14.09 0.63 -22.05
CA ALA A 131 12.93 0.78 -21.20
C ALA A 131 13.31 0.87 -19.72
N VAL A 132 12.51 1.59 -18.95
CA VAL A 132 12.62 1.69 -17.49
C VAL A 132 11.46 0.98 -16.78
N PRO A 133 11.69 0.36 -15.61
CA PRO A 133 10.58 -0.14 -14.80
C PRO A 133 9.74 1.03 -14.28
N TYR A 134 8.41 0.86 -14.24
CA TYR A 134 7.49 1.89 -13.74
C TYR A 134 6.67 1.42 -12.53
N THR A 135 5.44 0.94 -12.75
CA THR A 135 4.55 0.51 -11.66
C THR A 135 4.47 -1.00 -11.50
N GLY A 136 4.15 -1.41 -10.27
CA GLY A 136 3.90 -2.80 -9.89
C GLY A 136 2.41 -3.10 -9.74
N THR A 137 2.11 -4.34 -9.39
CA THR A 137 0.77 -4.80 -9.02
C THR A 137 0.83 -5.70 -7.78
N GLY A 138 -0.27 -5.76 -7.05
CA GLY A 138 -0.29 -6.34 -5.72
C GLY A 138 -1.68 -6.53 -5.14
N LEU A 139 -1.73 -6.61 -3.82
CA LEU A 139 -2.97 -6.62 -3.06
C LEU A 139 -2.90 -5.62 -1.91
N THR A 140 -4.06 -5.09 -1.55
CA THR A 140 -4.26 -4.26 -0.36
C THR A 140 -5.30 -4.93 0.52
N ALA A 141 -4.91 -5.27 1.75
CA ALA A 141 -5.78 -5.80 2.77
C ALA A 141 -6.29 -4.68 3.69
N PHE A 142 -7.58 -4.38 3.60
CA PHE A 142 -8.30 -3.53 4.54
C PHE A 142 -8.58 -4.32 5.81
N ILE A 143 -8.03 -3.85 6.93
CA ILE A 143 -8.02 -4.61 8.18
C ILE A 143 -9.28 -4.32 8.99
N ASN A 144 -9.97 -5.38 9.43
CA ASN A 144 -11.14 -5.30 10.32
C ASN A 144 -12.20 -4.27 9.85
N ASP A 145 -12.42 -3.23 10.66
CA ASP A 145 -13.39 -2.16 10.53
C ASP A 145 -12.89 -0.96 9.72
N ALA A 146 -11.76 -1.08 9.00
CA ALA A 146 -11.31 -0.06 8.05
C ALA A 146 -12.47 0.38 7.15
N VAL A 147 -12.65 1.68 6.94
CA VAL A 147 -13.80 2.20 6.18
C VAL A 147 -13.87 1.51 4.82
N GLN A 148 -15.03 0.92 4.51
CA GLN A 148 -15.24 0.26 3.23
C GLN A 148 -15.20 1.31 2.12
N THR A 149 -14.37 1.06 1.13
CA THR A 149 -14.37 1.84 -0.10
C THR A 149 -15.48 1.29 -0.99
N ASN A 150 -16.00 2.05 -1.97
CA ASN A 150 -17.03 1.58 -2.92
C ASN A 150 -16.52 0.47 -3.88
N ILE A 151 -15.49 -0.26 -3.48
CA ILE A 151 -14.79 -1.28 -4.24
C ILE A 151 -15.28 -2.64 -3.72
N SER A 152 -15.51 -3.58 -4.65
CA SER A 152 -15.83 -4.96 -4.28
C SER A 152 -14.60 -5.64 -3.68
N GLU A 153 -14.58 -5.80 -2.36
CA GLU A 153 -13.48 -6.39 -1.60
C GLU A 153 -13.64 -7.92 -1.47
N ILE A 154 -12.53 -8.66 -1.55
CA ILE A 154 -12.48 -10.11 -1.36
C ILE A 154 -12.37 -10.41 0.14
N ALA A 155 -13.37 -11.08 0.72
CA ALA A 155 -13.36 -11.42 2.14
C ALA A 155 -12.28 -12.47 2.49
N ALA A 156 -11.54 -12.24 3.56
CA ALA A 156 -10.56 -13.16 4.12
C ALA A 156 -10.58 -13.12 5.66
N LEU A 157 -10.21 -14.23 6.30
CA LEU A 157 -10.19 -14.37 7.75
C LEU A 157 -8.81 -14.86 8.20
N ASN A 158 -8.11 -14.05 8.99
CA ASN A 158 -6.76 -14.23 9.54
C ASN A 158 -5.63 -14.36 8.50
N THR A 159 -5.90 -14.99 7.37
CA THR A 159 -4.92 -15.31 6.35
C THR A 159 -5.40 -14.97 4.95
N ILE A 160 -4.50 -14.44 4.13
CA ILE A 160 -4.64 -14.34 2.67
C ILE A 160 -3.57 -15.23 2.05
N ASP A 161 -3.95 -16.07 1.10
CA ASP A 161 -3.02 -16.76 0.20
C ASP A 161 -3.41 -16.44 -1.24
N PHE A 162 -2.58 -15.66 -1.92
CA PHE A 162 -2.92 -15.06 -3.19
C PHE A 162 -1.81 -15.21 -4.22
N SER A 163 -2.13 -15.87 -5.33
CA SER A 163 -1.20 -16.20 -6.41
C SER A 163 -1.77 -15.79 -7.78
N PRO A 164 -1.90 -14.49 -8.08
CA PRO A 164 -2.45 -14.04 -9.36
C PRO A 164 -1.47 -14.28 -10.51
N VAL A 165 -1.99 -14.40 -11.72
CA VAL A 165 -1.16 -14.25 -12.93
C VAL A 165 -1.04 -12.76 -13.25
N ILE A 166 0.17 -12.30 -13.51
CA ILE A 166 0.47 -10.91 -13.84
C ILE A 166 1.27 -10.87 -15.14
N TYR A 167 1.10 -9.81 -15.91
CA TYR A 167 1.73 -9.64 -17.22
C TYR A 167 2.56 -8.36 -17.26
N PRO A 168 3.71 -8.34 -17.95
CA PRO A 168 4.35 -7.09 -18.32
C PRO A 168 3.48 -6.34 -19.32
N VAL A 169 3.55 -5.03 -19.26
CA VAL A 169 2.97 -4.12 -20.23
C VAL A 169 4.05 -3.15 -20.67
N LEU A 170 4.21 -2.99 -21.98
CA LEU A 170 5.07 -1.97 -22.55
C LEU A 170 4.26 -0.69 -22.81
N GLU A 171 4.70 0.43 -22.25
CA GLU A 171 4.19 1.76 -22.60
C GLU A 171 5.23 2.55 -23.40
N ILE A 172 4.79 3.07 -24.54
CA ILE A 172 5.56 3.97 -25.38
C ILE A 172 4.81 5.29 -25.48
N SER A 173 5.36 6.33 -24.87
CA SER A 173 4.80 7.67 -24.91
C SER A 173 5.80 8.64 -25.54
N GLU A 174 5.33 9.57 -26.37
CA GLU A 174 6.21 10.64 -26.89
C GLU A 174 6.71 11.59 -25.79
N LYS A 175 6.02 11.67 -24.65
CA LYS A 175 6.33 12.60 -23.56
C LYS A 175 7.19 11.99 -22.46
N PHE A 176 7.17 10.67 -22.32
CA PHE A 176 7.81 9.96 -21.21
C PHE A 176 8.77 8.89 -21.74
N PRO A 177 9.80 8.52 -20.95
CA PRO A 177 10.64 7.39 -21.28
C PRO A 177 9.81 6.13 -21.53
N LYS A 178 10.27 5.30 -22.45
CA LYS A 178 9.72 3.97 -22.67
C LYS A 178 9.71 3.21 -21.35
N SER A 179 8.57 2.64 -20.97
CA SER A 179 8.44 2.03 -19.65
C SER A 179 7.78 0.67 -19.72
N VAL A 180 8.10 -0.18 -18.75
CA VAL A 180 7.45 -1.48 -18.57
C VAL A 180 6.91 -1.55 -17.15
N PHE A 181 5.63 -1.92 -17.02
CA PHE A 181 4.96 -2.10 -15.74
C PHE A 181 4.28 -3.46 -15.65
N LEU A 182 3.86 -3.84 -14.44
CA LEU A 182 3.16 -5.10 -14.19
C LEU A 182 1.67 -4.87 -14.02
N GLN A 183 0.86 -5.65 -14.74
CA GLN A 183 -0.59 -5.57 -14.72
C GLN A 183 -1.22 -6.87 -14.19
N GLY A 184 -2.04 -6.73 -13.15
CA GLY A 184 -3.00 -7.73 -12.71
C GLY A 184 -4.39 -7.49 -13.29
N LYS A 185 -5.39 -8.32 -12.92
CA LYS A 185 -6.80 -8.11 -13.31
C LYS A 185 -7.33 -6.75 -12.87
N VAL A 186 -6.79 -6.26 -11.76
CA VAL A 186 -6.93 -4.91 -11.21
C VAL A 186 -5.54 -4.47 -10.75
N ASP A 187 -5.33 -3.17 -10.56
CA ASP A 187 -4.01 -2.64 -10.19
C ASP A 187 -3.55 -3.17 -8.83
N MET A 188 -4.43 -3.08 -7.84
CA MET A 188 -4.26 -3.64 -6.50
C MET A 188 -5.52 -4.41 -6.11
N TYR A 189 -5.39 -5.71 -5.82
CA TYR A 189 -6.53 -6.52 -5.41
C TYR A 189 -7.01 -6.13 -4.02
N PRO A 190 -8.27 -5.69 -3.86
CA PRO A 190 -8.80 -5.27 -2.58
C PRO A 190 -9.27 -6.49 -1.78
N PHE A 191 -8.72 -6.68 -0.58
CA PHE A 191 -9.13 -7.71 0.36
C PHE A 191 -9.71 -7.09 1.63
N ARG A 192 -10.78 -7.68 2.16
CA ARG A 192 -11.28 -7.41 3.51
C ARG A 192 -10.74 -8.48 4.45
N LEU A 193 -9.68 -8.15 5.20
CA LEU A 193 -9.04 -9.09 6.11
C LEU A 193 -9.52 -8.89 7.55
N ARG A 194 -10.36 -9.82 8.02
CA ARG A 194 -10.79 -9.86 9.43
C ARG A 194 -9.76 -10.63 10.26
N LEU A 195 -9.29 -10.03 11.33
CA LEU A 195 -8.26 -10.57 12.22
C LEU A 195 -8.85 -10.91 13.58
N VAL A 196 -8.75 -12.17 13.97
CA VAL A 196 -9.24 -12.70 15.25
C VAL A 196 -8.08 -12.81 16.23
N SER A 197 -8.29 -12.36 17.46
CA SER A 197 -7.28 -12.46 18.53
C SER A 197 -6.89 -13.92 18.79
N GLY A 198 -5.60 -14.16 19.06
CA GLY A 198 -5.05 -15.51 19.28
C GLY A 198 -4.77 -16.32 18.00
N ALA A 199 -5.26 -15.88 16.84
CA ALA A 199 -4.91 -16.50 15.57
C ALA A 199 -3.55 -16.01 15.04
N LYS A 200 -2.93 -16.81 14.18
CA LYS A 200 -1.77 -16.39 13.37
C LYS A 200 -2.29 -15.55 12.19
N TRP A 201 -1.76 -14.35 12.04
CA TRP A 201 -2.14 -13.43 10.97
C TRP A 201 -1.10 -13.41 9.87
N ARG A 202 -1.54 -13.66 8.63
CA ARG A 202 -0.61 -13.82 7.51
C ARG A 202 -1.18 -13.33 6.18
N ILE A 203 -0.33 -12.68 5.39
CA ILE A 203 -0.60 -12.35 3.99
C ILE A 203 0.48 -13.04 3.18
N THR A 204 0.09 -13.95 2.31
CA THR A 204 0.97 -14.68 1.41
C THR A 204 0.72 -14.23 -0.03
N TYR A 205 1.74 -13.68 -0.68
CA TYR A 205 1.67 -13.19 -2.06
C TYR A 205 2.70 -13.89 -2.97
N LYS A 206 2.22 -14.66 -3.93
CA LYS A 206 3.05 -15.47 -4.84
C LYS A 206 2.59 -15.31 -6.29
N PRO A 207 2.76 -14.12 -6.89
CA PRO A 207 2.31 -13.88 -8.25
C PRO A 207 3.09 -14.74 -9.25
N LYS A 208 2.39 -15.19 -10.30
CA LYS A 208 2.99 -15.83 -11.46
C LYS A 208 3.14 -14.80 -12.58
N LEU A 209 4.38 -14.45 -12.89
CA LEU A 209 4.69 -13.56 -14.01
C LEU A 209 4.73 -14.35 -15.32
N ASP A 210 3.96 -13.91 -16.31
CA ASP A 210 3.95 -14.46 -17.66
C ASP A 210 4.48 -13.41 -18.65
N GLU A 211 5.79 -13.49 -18.93
CA GLU A 211 6.44 -12.58 -19.89
C GLU A 211 6.21 -12.98 -21.35
N THR A 212 5.55 -14.11 -21.63
CA THR A 212 5.25 -14.54 -23.01
C THR A 212 4.15 -13.68 -23.66
N LYS A 213 3.39 -12.96 -22.84
CA LYS A 213 2.29 -12.09 -23.23
C LYS A 213 2.58 -10.69 -22.73
N MET A 214 2.85 -9.77 -23.65
CA MET A 214 3.16 -8.39 -23.34
C MET A 214 2.35 -7.45 -24.24
N PRO A 215 1.21 -6.94 -23.77
CA PRO A 215 0.50 -5.88 -24.47
C PRO A 215 1.35 -4.61 -24.55
N LYS A 216 1.07 -3.79 -25.55
CA LYS A 216 1.79 -2.55 -25.82
C LYS A 216 0.82 -1.39 -25.95
N ILE A 217 1.02 -0.36 -25.12
CA ILE A 217 0.31 0.91 -25.19
C ILE A 217 1.20 1.89 -25.94
N THR A 218 0.65 2.54 -26.97
CA THR A 218 1.35 3.61 -27.70
C THR A 218 0.56 4.90 -27.58
N ILE A 219 1.21 5.97 -27.12
CA ILE A 219 0.62 7.30 -26.92
C ILE A 219 1.44 8.31 -27.71
N THR A 220 0.82 8.91 -28.73
CA THR A 220 1.40 9.96 -29.57
C THR A 220 0.58 11.25 -29.43
N LYS A 221 1.05 12.37 -29.98
CA LYS A 221 0.34 13.67 -29.90
C LYS A 221 -1.10 13.67 -30.43
N GLY A 222 -1.47 12.75 -31.31
CA GLY A 222 -2.79 12.72 -31.93
C GLY A 222 -3.45 11.35 -32.02
N LYS A 223 -2.80 10.30 -31.53
CA LYS A 223 -3.30 8.92 -31.58
C LYS A 223 -2.81 8.11 -30.40
N GLU A 224 -3.66 7.21 -29.96
CA GLU A 224 -3.36 6.26 -28.92
C GLU A 224 -4.02 4.92 -29.25
N TRP A 225 -3.33 3.83 -28.94
CA TRP A 225 -3.85 2.50 -29.16
C TRP A 225 -3.15 1.48 -28.26
N VAL A 226 -3.82 0.34 -28.11
CA VAL A 226 -3.31 -0.82 -27.39
C VAL A 226 -3.21 -1.98 -28.38
N GLU A 227 -2.02 -2.56 -28.49
CA GLU A 227 -1.74 -3.80 -29.22
C GLU A 227 -1.69 -4.97 -28.24
N TYR A 228 -2.47 -6.02 -28.49
CA TYR A 228 -2.50 -7.23 -27.67
C TYR A 228 -1.62 -8.34 -28.27
N PRO A 229 -1.20 -9.34 -27.47
CA PRO A 229 -0.35 -10.42 -27.94
C PRO A 229 -0.91 -11.25 -29.10
N ASP A 230 -2.23 -11.27 -29.28
CA ASP A 230 -2.92 -11.97 -30.37
C ASP A 230 -3.05 -11.14 -31.67
N GLY A 231 -2.47 -9.94 -31.70
CA GLY A 231 -2.51 -9.02 -32.82
C GLY A 231 -3.73 -8.10 -32.86
N ARG A 232 -4.66 -8.19 -31.90
CA ARG A 232 -5.77 -7.22 -31.80
C ARG A 232 -5.26 -5.83 -31.46
N ILE A 233 -5.94 -4.83 -32.02
CA ILE A 233 -5.63 -3.42 -31.79
C ILE A 233 -6.91 -2.70 -31.35
N ASP A 234 -6.86 -2.12 -30.15
CA ASP A 234 -7.89 -1.19 -29.68
C ASP A 234 -7.42 0.24 -29.91
N LEU A 235 -8.12 1.01 -30.75
CA LEU A 235 -7.84 2.42 -30.98
C LEU A 235 -8.45 3.31 -29.89
N ASN A 236 -7.86 4.50 -29.69
CA ASN A 236 -8.33 5.53 -28.74
C ASN A 236 -8.40 5.00 -27.30
N ARG A 237 -7.38 4.24 -26.89
CA ARG A 237 -7.24 3.68 -25.55
C ARG A 237 -5.82 3.86 -25.01
N GLN A 238 -5.74 4.14 -23.71
CA GLN A 238 -4.50 4.17 -22.92
C GLN A 238 -4.49 3.13 -21.78
N THR A 239 -5.49 2.26 -21.75
CA THR A 239 -5.65 1.24 -20.70
C THR A 239 -5.90 -0.12 -21.32
N ILE A 240 -5.44 -1.15 -20.62
CA ILE A 240 -5.50 -2.54 -21.10
C ILE A 240 -6.70 -3.25 -20.50
N ASP A 241 -7.44 -3.94 -21.35
CA ASP A 241 -8.43 -4.90 -20.91
C ASP A 241 -7.72 -6.21 -20.55
N TYR A 242 -7.53 -6.48 -19.25
CA TYR A 242 -6.79 -7.66 -18.77
C TYR A 242 -7.29 -9.00 -19.38
N TRP A 243 -8.59 -9.11 -19.64
CA TRP A 243 -9.18 -10.32 -20.22
C TRP A 243 -8.78 -10.55 -21.69
N LYS A 244 -8.30 -9.54 -22.41
CA LYS A 244 -7.79 -9.64 -23.80
C LYS A 244 -6.31 -10.05 -23.89
N ILE A 245 -5.60 -10.09 -22.76
CA ILE A 245 -4.21 -10.59 -22.72
C ILE A 245 -4.18 -12.13 -22.82
N LYS A 246 -5.28 -12.79 -22.42
CA LYS A 246 -5.38 -14.25 -22.30
C LYS A 246 -5.38 -14.96 -23.64
#